data_AF-A0AA96TT05-F1
#
_entry.id   AF-A0AA96TT05-F1
#
_cell.length_a   1.000
_cell.length_b   1.000
_cell.length_c   1.000
_cell.angle_alpha   90.00
_cell.angle_beta   90.00
_cell.angle_gamma   90.00
#
_symmetry.space_group_name_H-M   'P 1'
#
loop_
_entity.id
_entity.type
_entity.pdbx_description
1 polymer ?
#
loop_
_entity_poly.entity_id
_entity_poly.type
_entity_poly.pdbx_seq_one_letter_code
_entity_poly.pdbx_strand_id
1 'polypeptide(L)'
;MFGVQPEALRGASKGFHDGADATADGAELISMLTLDAGALGEVPAAAEFADALARFTGRQSDDLRRGSAWYRDAGDGLTQNAETYERCDDTSGEGFRKIGGGW
;
A
#
# COMPACT_ATOMS: atom_id res chain seq x y z
N MET A 1 4.19 2.93 31.21
CA MET A 1 4.16 3.54 29.87
C MET A 1 3.79 2.43 28.90
N PHE A 2 2.61 2.51 28.27
CA PHE A 2 2.17 1.48 27.32
C PHE A 2 3.11 1.50 26.10
N GLY A 3 3.76 0.36 25.82
CA GLY A 3 5.00 0.24 25.06
C GLY A 3 4.87 0.30 23.54
N VAL A 4 4.04 1.20 22.99
CA VAL A 4 4.02 1.47 21.55
C VAL A 4 4.76 2.77 21.30
N GLN A 5 5.84 2.71 20.52
CA GLN A 5 6.60 3.90 20.11
C GLN A 5 5.97 4.46 18.82
N PRO A 6 5.39 5.67 18.83
CA PRO A 6 4.80 6.30 17.64
C PRO A 6 5.77 6.34 16.45
N GLU A 7 7.06 6.52 16.71
CA GLU A 7 8.13 6.51 15.70
C GLU A 7 8.29 5.15 15.03
N ALA A 8 8.14 4.05 15.78
CA ALA A 8 8.18 2.71 15.22
C ALA A 8 6.97 2.44 14.30
N LEU A 9 5.79 2.95 14.67
CA LEU A 9 4.59 2.89 13.83
C LEU A 9 4.75 3.70 12.54
N ARG A 10 5.30 4.92 12.63
CA ARG A 10 5.62 5.74 11.45
C ARG A 10 6.66 5.09 10.54
N GLY A 11 7.70 4.49 11.13
CA GLY A 11 8.72 3.75 10.39
C GLY A 11 8.12 2.56 9.64
N ALA A 12 7.24 1.80 10.29
CA ALA A 12 6.51 0.71 9.64
C ALA A 12 5.55 1.22 8.55
N SER A 13 4.76 2.26 8.84
CA SER A 13 3.84 2.91 7.88
C SER A 13 4.56 3.30 6.58
N LYS A 14 5.75 3.89 6.68
CA LYS A 14 6.56 4.21 5.49
C LYS A 14 6.84 2.98 4.63
N GLY A 15 7.23 1.85 5.24
CA GLY A 15 7.48 0.61 4.51
C GLY A 15 6.23 0.07 3.81
N PHE A 16 5.04 0.24 4.40
CA PHE A 16 3.76 -0.11 3.77
C PHE A 16 3.46 0.79 2.56
N HIS A 17 3.67 2.10 2.67
CA HIS A 17 3.48 3.02 1.54
C HIS A 17 4.48 2.76 0.41
N ASP A 18 5.76 2.57 0.72
CA ASP A 18 6.79 2.22 -0.26
C ASP A 18 6.43 0.91 -1.00
N GLY A 19 5.94 -0.09 -0.26
CA GLY A 19 5.46 -1.35 -0.84
C GLY A 19 4.20 -1.19 -1.70
N ALA A 20 3.28 -0.31 -1.30
CA ALA A 20 2.10 0.00 -2.08
C ALA A 20 2.45 0.65 -3.42
N ASP A 21 3.40 1.58 -3.43
CA ASP A 21 3.88 2.26 -4.63
C ASP A 21 4.56 1.27 -5.58
N ALA A 22 5.49 0.45 -5.07
CA ALA A 22 6.13 -0.59 -5.86
C ALA A 22 5.13 -1.61 -6.46
N THR A 23 4.06 -1.94 -5.70
CA THR A 23 3.01 -2.84 -6.18
C THR A 23 2.15 -2.18 -7.28
N ALA A 24 1.85 -0.89 -7.15
CA ALA A 24 1.14 -0.12 -8.18
C ALA A 24 1.95 -0.01 -9.47
N ASP A 25 3.25 0.29 -9.36
CA ASP A 25 4.17 0.34 -10.49
C ASP A 25 4.24 -1.03 -11.21
N GLY A 26 4.30 -2.12 -10.44
CA GLY A 26 4.24 -3.47 -10.98
C GLY A 26 2.94 -3.77 -11.74
N ALA A 27 1.80 -3.27 -11.24
CA ALA A 27 0.53 -3.39 -11.92
C ALA A 27 0.52 -2.63 -13.27
N GLU A 28 1.11 -1.45 -13.30
CA GLU A 28 1.25 -0.65 -14.53
C GLU A 28 2.11 -1.39 -15.56
N LEU A 29 3.30 -1.86 -15.16
CA LEU A 29 4.20 -2.62 -16.03
C LEU A 29 3.51 -3.86 -16.65
N ILE A 30 2.75 -4.61 -15.86
CA ILE A 30 2.00 -5.76 -16.36
C ILE A 30 0.87 -5.33 -17.29
N SER A 31 0.17 -4.24 -17.00
CA SER A 31 -0.91 -3.75 -17.87
C SER A 31 -0.40 -3.29 -19.24
N MET A 32 0.87 -2.87 -19.33
CA MET A 32 1.53 -2.51 -20.59
C MET A 32 1.92 -3.71 -21.45
N LEU A 33 1.93 -4.93 -20.88
CA LEU A 33 2.16 -6.15 -21.64
C LEU A 33 0.99 -6.40 -22.58
N THR A 34 1.14 -5.94 -23.81
CA THR A 34 0.22 -6.15 -24.91
C THR A 34 0.95 -6.90 -26.00
N LEU A 35 0.23 -7.81 -26.65
CA LEU A 35 0.75 -8.57 -27.79
C LEU A 35 -0.18 -8.36 -28.96
N ASP A 36 0.36 -7.79 -30.03
CA ASP A 36 -0.34 -7.68 -31.29
C ASP A 36 -0.34 -9.04 -32.00
N ALA A 37 -1.51 -9.63 -32.18
CA ALA A 37 -1.66 -10.89 -32.92
C ALA A 37 -1.14 -10.77 -34.37
N GLY A 38 -1.22 -9.57 -34.97
CA GLY A 38 -0.65 -9.30 -36.30
C GLY A 38 0.88 -9.37 -36.32
N ALA A 39 1.54 -9.09 -35.19
CA ALA A 39 2.99 -9.22 -35.06
C ALA A 39 3.47 -10.67 -34.95
N LEU A 40 2.57 -11.63 -34.66
CA LEU A 40 2.88 -13.06 -34.59
C LEU A 40 2.88 -13.75 -35.97
N GLY A 41 2.44 -13.06 -37.03
CA GLY A 41 2.36 -13.63 -38.39
C GLY A 41 1.24 -14.67 -38.55
N GLU A 42 1.37 -15.58 -39.53
CA GLU A 42 0.39 -16.65 -39.80
C GLU A 42 0.50 -17.84 -38.81
N VAL A 43 0.71 -17.56 -37.53
CA VAL A 43 0.72 -18.62 -36.51
C VAL A 43 -0.74 -19.03 -36.23
N PRO A 44 -1.13 -20.30 -36.46
CA PRO A 44 -2.43 -20.78 -36.01
C PRO A 44 -2.58 -20.54 -34.50
N ALA A 45 -3.72 -20.00 -34.08
CA ALA A 45 -3.99 -19.58 -32.70
C ALA A 45 -3.28 -18.29 -32.19
N ALA A 46 -2.64 -17.48 -33.05
CA ALA A 46 -2.08 -16.18 -32.66
C ALA A 46 -3.09 -15.26 -31.94
N ALA A 47 -4.32 -15.19 -32.46
CA ALA A 47 -5.40 -14.42 -31.86
C ALA A 47 -5.82 -14.96 -30.48
N GLU A 48 -5.87 -16.29 -30.33
CA GLU A 48 -6.22 -16.94 -29.06
C GLU A 48 -5.13 -16.70 -28.01
N PHE A 49 -3.86 -16.78 -28.40
CA PHE A 49 -2.74 -16.48 -27.50
C PHE A 49 -2.73 -15.01 -27.07
N ALA A 50 -2.94 -14.07 -28.00
CA ALA A 50 -3.02 -12.65 -27.69
C ALA A 50 -4.18 -12.33 -26.73
N ASP A 51 -5.37 -12.92 -26.94
CA ASP A 51 -6.52 -12.78 -26.04
C ASP A 51 -6.24 -13.41 -24.66
N ALA A 52 -5.63 -14.59 -24.62
CA ALA A 52 -5.24 -15.24 -23.37
C ALA A 52 -4.24 -14.40 -22.56
N LEU A 53 -3.25 -13.81 -23.25
CA LEU A 53 -2.29 -12.90 -22.62
C LEU A 53 -2.99 -11.64 -22.08
N ALA A 54 -3.84 -10.99 -22.89
CA ALA A 54 -4.58 -9.80 -22.47
C ALA A 54 -5.45 -10.06 -21.22
N ARG A 55 -6.12 -11.22 -21.17
CA ARG A 55 -6.90 -11.63 -20.00
C ARG A 55 -6.02 -11.92 -18.79
N PHE A 56 -4.85 -12.52 -19.00
CA PHE A 56 -3.91 -12.80 -17.93
C PHE A 56 -3.34 -11.49 -17.34
N THR A 57 -2.81 -10.61 -18.17
CA THR A 57 -2.21 -9.34 -17.74
C THR A 57 -3.25 -8.43 -17.09
N GLY A 58 -4.48 -8.40 -17.64
CA GLY A 58 -5.62 -7.71 -17.02
C GLY A 58 -5.88 -8.18 -15.59
N ARG A 59 -6.09 -9.49 -15.38
CA ARG A 59 -6.32 -10.04 -14.02
C ARG A 59 -5.18 -9.76 -13.06
N GLN A 60 -3.93 -9.97 -13.50
CA GLN A 60 -2.77 -9.77 -12.63
C GLN A 60 -2.57 -8.29 -12.26
N SER A 61 -2.78 -7.37 -13.21
CA SER A 61 -2.70 -5.94 -12.91
C SER A 61 -3.80 -5.48 -11.93
N ASP A 62 -5.02 -5.99 -12.06
CA ASP A 62 -6.11 -5.68 -11.13
C ASP A 62 -5.87 -6.24 -9.72
N ASP A 63 -5.33 -7.45 -9.61
CA ASP A 63 -4.97 -8.03 -8.32
C ASP A 63 -3.83 -7.25 -7.64
N LEU A 64 -2.83 -6.82 -8.40
CA LEU A 64 -1.75 -5.95 -7.88
C LEU A 64 -2.28 -4.58 -7.45
N ARG A 65 -3.17 -3.95 -8.22
CA ARG A 65 -3.82 -2.70 -7.81
C ARG A 65 -4.58 -2.86 -6.49
N ARG A 66 -5.29 -3.98 -6.33
CA ARG A 66 -5.98 -4.30 -5.08
C ARG A 66 -5.00 -4.51 -3.93
N GLY A 67 -3.88 -5.18 -4.18
CA GLY A 67 -2.79 -5.35 -3.20
C GLY A 67 -2.15 -4.03 -2.78
N SER A 68 -1.89 -3.13 -3.74
CA SER A 68 -1.38 -1.78 -3.48
C SER A 68 -2.33 -0.98 -2.58
N ALA A 69 -3.64 -1.01 -2.86
CA ALA A 69 -4.65 -0.36 -2.03
C ALA A 69 -4.64 -0.92 -0.59
N TRP A 70 -4.54 -2.24 -0.45
CA TRP A 70 -4.46 -2.87 0.86
C TRP A 70 -3.21 -2.46 1.66
N TYR A 71 -2.05 -2.34 0.99
CA TYR A 71 -0.83 -1.84 1.63
C TYR A 71 -0.97 -0.37 2.07
N ARG A 72 -1.59 0.49 1.25
CA ARG A 72 -1.89 1.89 1.63
C ARG A 72 -2.79 1.95 2.85
N ASP A 73 -3.89 1.22 2.86
CA ASP A 73 -4.83 1.20 3.98
C ASP A 73 -4.15 0.75 5.28
N ALA A 74 -3.26 -0.24 5.21
CA ALA A 74 -2.47 -0.68 6.35
C ALA A 74 -1.48 0.39 6.84
N GLY A 75 -0.80 1.08 5.91
CA GLY A 75 0.08 2.21 6.23
C GLY A 75 -0.66 3.37 6.90
N ASP A 76 -1.81 3.76 6.34
CA ASP A 76 -2.69 4.79 6.90
C ASP A 76 -3.17 4.43 8.31
N GLY A 77 -3.53 3.15 8.53
CA GLY A 77 -3.89 2.65 9.84
C GLY A 77 -2.77 2.79 10.87
N LEU A 78 -1.52 2.49 10.48
CA LEU A 78 -0.35 2.66 11.36
C LEU A 78 -0.08 4.13 11.68
N THR A 79 -0.20 5.02 10.70
CA THR A 79 -0.09 6.48 10.90
C THR A 79 -1.14 6.99 11.88
N GLN A 80 -2.41 6.60 11.70
CA GLN A 80 -3.51 6.99 12.58
C GLN A 80 -3.31 6.48 14.01
N ASN A 81 -2.79 5.26 14.18
CA ASN A 81 -2.44 4.73 15.50
C ASN A 81 -1.32 5.55 16.15
N ALA A 82 -0.27 5.91 15.41
CA ALA A 82 0.83 6.73 15.92
C ALA A 82 0.34 8.09 16.44
N GLU A 83 -0.51 8.78 15.66
CA GLU A 83 -1.12 10.05 16.04
C GLU A 83 -2.02 9.93 17.27
N THR A 84 -2.73 8.81 17.40
CA THR A 84 -3.59 8.54 18.57
C THR A 84 -2.75 8.36 19.83
N TYR A 85 -1.64 7.62 19.75
CA TYR A 85 -0.75 7.44 20.89
C TYR A 85 -0.10 8.74 21.34
N GLU A 86 0.39 9.57 20.42
CA GLU A 86 0.94 10.89 20.77
C GLU A 86 -0.09 11.79 21.45
N ARG A 87 -1.30 11.86 20.89
CA ARG A 87 -2.37 12.68 21.48
C ARG A 87 -2.73 12.23 22.89
N CYS A 88 -2.75 10.91 23.13
CA CYS A 88 -2.99 10.34 24.46
C CYS A 88 -1.85 10.67 25.44
N ASP A 89 -0.60 10.66 24.99
CA ASP A 89 0.55 11.00 25.83
C ASP A 89 0.57 12.50 26.17
N ASP A 90 0.29 13.37 25.19
CA ASP A 90 0.15 14.82 25.39
C ASP A 90 -0.96 15.15 26.40
N THR A 91 -2.14 14.54 26.24
CA THR A 91 -3.29 14.74 27.15
C THR A 91 -2.94 14.28 28.58
N SER A 92 -2.19 13.19 28.71
CA SER A 92 -1.73 12.69 30.00
C SER A 92 -0.69 13.63 30.62
N GLY A 93 0.26 14.11 29.84
CA GLY A 93 1.29 15.07 30.27
C GLY A 93 0.71 16.40 30.74
N GLU A 94 -0.30 16.92 30.04
CA GLU A 94 -1.03 18.13 30.46
C GLU A 94 -1.82 17.92 31.77
N GLY A 95 -2.49 16.77 31.91
CA GLY A 95 -3.20 16.40 33.14
C GLY A 95 -2.27 16.29 34.35
N PHE A 96 -1.11 15.65 34.18
CA PHE A 96 -0.09 15.56 35.24
C PHE A 96 0.55 16.90 35.56
N ARG A 97 0.82 17.76 34.57
CA ARG A 97 1.36 19.11 34.81
C ARG A 97 0.35 19.99 35.55
N LYS A 98 -0.94 19.83 35.29
CA LYS A 98 -2.03 20.54 36.00
C LYS A 98 -2.24 20.06 37.44
N ILE A 99 -1.96 18.79 37.74
CA ILE A 99 -2.06 18.23 39.11
C ILE A 99 -0.76 18.46 39.90
N GLY A 100 0.40 18.37 39.25
CA GLY A 100 1.72 18.54 39.88
C GLY A 100 2.20 19.99 40.01
N GLY A 101 1.60 20.92 39.25
CA GLY A 101 1.89 22.36 39.29
C GLY A 101 0.93 23.18 40.16
N GLY A 102 0.17 22.52 41.05
CA GLY A 102 -0.72 23.23 41.97
C GLY A 102 0.04 23.86 43.14
N TRP A 103 0.78 24.94 42.90
CA TRP A 103 1.07 26.10 43.78
C TRP A 103 1.59 27.26 42.93
#